data_AF-A0A9N8JCL3-F1
#
_entry.id   AF-A0A9N8JCL3-F1
#
_cell.length_a   1.000
_cell.length_b   1.000
_cell.length_c   1.000
_cell.angle_alpha   90.00
_cell.angle_beta   90.00
_cell.angle_gamma   90.00
#
_symmetry.space_group_name_H-M   'P 1'
#
loop_
_entity.id
_entity.type
_entity.pdbx_description
1 polymer ?
#
loop_
_entity_poly.entity_id
_entity_poly.type
_entity_poly.pdbx_seq_one_letter_code
_entity_poly.pdbx_strand_id
1 'polypeptide(L)'
;MSLAGLLPPLCDEGNMLLDGGYVDNLTVAHMKSLGADVIFAVDVGSIDDDNPQAYGDSLSGFWASFNRWNPFSAFPNPPTLSEIQGRLAYVSSIDALERAKTTPGCLYLRPPIDGYGTLEFAKFDEIYQVGYKYGQEFLAKLRDEGVLPVMEETEERKNLRRTMAPRRASI
;
A
#
# COMPACT_ATOMS: atom_id res chain seq x y z
N MET A 1 4.30 -14.21 -0.91
CA MET A 1 3.01 -13.58 -1.24
C MET A 1 2.43 -14.30 -2.44
N SER A 2 1.32 -15.02 -2.27
CA SER A 2 0.64 -15.77 -3.33
C SER A 2 -0.37 -14.86 -4.04
N LEU A 3 0.11 -14.13 -5.05
CA LEU A 3 -0.72 -13.27 -5.90
C LEU A 3 -1.44 -14.13 -6.95
N ALA A 4 -2.77 -14.07 -6.96
CA ALA A 4 -3.61 -14.78 -7.93
C ALA A 4 -3.22 -14.42 -9.37
N GLY A 5 -3.05 -15.44 -10.21
CA GLY A 5 -2.62 -15.29 -11.61
C GLY A 5 -1.11 -15.24 -11.81
N LEU A 6 -0.32 -14.98 -10.76
CA LEU A 6 1.15 -15.05 -10.82
C LEU A 6 1.69 -16.33 -10.16
N LEU A 7 1.15 -16.69 -8.99
CA LEU A 7 1.57 -17.86 -8.22
C LEU A 7 0.35 -18.68 -7.80
N PRO A 8 0.46 -20.02 -7.75
CA PRO A 8 -0.60 -20.86 -7.21
C PRO A 8 -0.80 -20.56 -5.71
N PRO A 9 -2.01 -20.78 -5.15
CA PRO A 9 -2.23 -20.70 -3.71
C PRO A 9 -1.31 -21.65 -2.96
N LEU A 10 -0.88 -21.24 -1.76
CA LEU A 10 -0.11 -22.10 -0.87
C LEU A 10 -1.07 -22.94 -0.03
N CYS A 11 -0.87 -24.25 -0.01
CA CYS A 11 -1.68 -25.13 0.83
C CYS A 11 -1.08 -25.22 2.23
N ASP A 12 -1.87 -24.92 3.25
CA ASP A 12 -1.48 -25.06 4.66
C ASP A 12 -2.67 -25.59 5.48
N GLU A 13 -2.46 -26.68 6.22
CA GLU A 13 -3.51 -27.37 7.01
C GLU A 13 -4.83 -27.64 6.25
N GLY A 14 -4.76 -27.90 4.95
CA GLY A 14 -5.93 -28.15 4.09
C GLY A 14 -6.62 -26.87 3.57
N ASN A 15 -6.13 -25.69 3.94
CA ASN A 15 -6.58 -24.40 3.43
C ASN A 15 -5.70 -23.94 2.26
N MET A 16 -6.30 -23.23 1.31
CA MET A 16 -5.57 -22.56 0.22
C MET A 16 -5.38 -21.09 0.55
N LEU A 17 -4.12 -20.66 0.69
CA LEU A 17 -3.74 -19.33 1.11
C LEU A 17 -3.33 -18.45 -0.08
N LEU A 18 -3.97 -17.29 -0.14
CA LEU A 18 -3.66 -16.19 -1.06
C LEU A 18 -3.10 -14.99 -0.28
N ASP A 19 -2.65 -13.98 -1.02
CA ASP A 19 -2.18 -12.72 -0.46
C ASP A 19 -3.20 -12.07 0.50
N GLY A 20 -2.74 -11.60 1.66
CA GLY A 20 -3.60 -10.91 2.63
C GLY A 20 -4.08 -9.54 2.16
N GLY A 21 -3.39 -8.93 1.19
CA GLY A 21 -3.72 -7.64 0.62
C GLY A 21 -5.11 -7.60 -0.03
N TYR A 22 -5.65 -8.74 -0.46
CA TYR A 22 -7.02 -8.82 -0.96
C TYR A 22 -8.06 -8.46 0.11
N VAL A 23 -7.77 -8.72 1.38
CA VAL A 23 -8.70 -8.50 2.50
C VAL A 23 -8.34 -7.22 3.26
N ASP A 24 -7.08 -7.08 3.68
CA ASP A 24 -6.63 -5.98 4.53
C ASP A 24 -5.19 -5.59 4.16
N ASN A 25 -5.04 -4.75 3.13
CA ASN A 25 -3.74 -4.32 2.62
C ASN A 25 -2.99 -3.38 3.59
N LEU A 26 -3.71 -2.60 4.38
CA LEU A 26 -3.15 -1.74 5.44
C LEU A 26 -3.75 -2.13 6.79
N THR A 27 -3.11 -3.09 7.47
CA THR A 27 -3.58 -3.75 8.69
C THR A 27 -3.55 -2.87 9.96
N VAL A 28 -4.01 -1.63 9.87
CA VAL A 28 -4.02 -0.64 10.95
C VAL A 28 -4.93 -1.08 12.09
N ALA A 29 -6.13 -1.60 11.77
CA ALA A 29 -7.07 -2.08 12.78
C ALA A 29 -6.50 -3.26 13.57
N HIS A 30 -5.83 -4.19 12.89
CA HIS A 30 -5.14 -5.30 13.54
C HIS A 30 -4.01 -4.82 14.45
N MET A 31 -3.15 -3.92 13.96
CA MET A 31 -2.08 -3.30 14.76
C MET A 31 -2.62 -2.59 16.01
N LYS A 32 -3.77 -1.90 15.90
CA LYS A 32 -4.47 -1.32 17.06
C LYS A 32 -4.92 -2.36 18.06
N SER A 33 -5.47 -3.49 17.59
CA SER A 33 -5.88 -4.59 18.48
C SER A 33 -4.71 -5.21 19.26
N LEU A 34 -3.51 -5.13 18.70
CA LEU A 34 -2.26 -5.56 19.34
C LEU A 34 -1.70 -4.53 20.36
N GLY A 35 -2.35 -3.37 20.51
CA GLY A 35 -1.96 -2.33 21.45
C GLY A 35 -1.02 -1.27 20.88
N ALA A 36 -0.92 -1.11 19.55
CA ALA A 36 -0.10 -0.05 18.97
C ALA A 36 -0.73 1.34 19.17
N ASP A 37 -0.11 2.18 19.99
CA ASP A 37 -0.56 3.57 20.20
C ASP A 37 -0.36 4.45 18.96
N VAL A 38 0.76 4.26 18.28
CA VAL A 38 1.12 5.02 17.07
C VAL A 38 1.51 4.08 15.95
N ILE A 39 0.93 4.31 14.78
CA ILE A 39 1.10 3.46 13.60
C ILE A 39 1.51 4.36 12.43
N PHE A 40 2.61 4.03 11.76
CA PHE A 40 2.96 4.62 10.48
C PHE A 40 2.43 3.70 9.38
N ALA A 41 1.31 4.08 8.77
CA ALA A 41 0.68 3.33 7.68
C ALA A 41 1.23 3.85 6.34
N VAL A 42 2.08 3.07 5.67
CA VAL A 42 2.69 3.44 4.39
C VAL A 42 1.94 2.76 3.25
N ASP A 43 1.19 3.55 2.51
CA ASP A 43 0.41 3.12 1.36
C ASP A 43 1.23 3.28 0.06
N VAL A 44 1.46 2.15 -0.60
CA VAL A 44 2.13 2.05 -1.91
C VAL A 44 1.19 1.46 -2.97
N GLY A 45 -0.12 1.49 -2.72
CA GLY A 45 -1.13 1.07 -3.69
C GLY A 45 -1.17 1.98 -4.91
N SER A 46 -1.34 1.37 -6.09
CA SER A 46 -1.62 2.07 -7.34
C SER A 46 -2.99 2.74 -7.29
N ILE A 47 -3.10 3.96 -7.84
CA ILE A 47 -4.41 4.58 -8.08
C ILE A 47 -5.03 3.92 -9.30
N ASP A 48 -6.20 3.33 -9.12
CA ASP A 48 -7.00 2.87 -10.24
C ASP A 48 -7.67 4.05 -10.96
N ASP A 49 -7.68 4.03 -12.29
CA ASP A 49 -8.42 5.00 -13.10
C ASP A 49 -9.94 4.86 -12.87
N ASP A 50 -10.55 5.84 -12.22
CA ASP A 50 -11.98 5.90 -11.90
C ASP A 50 -12.79 6.70 -12.94
N ASN A 51 -12.21 7.02 -14.10
CA ASN A 51 -12.90 7.72 -15.16
C ASN A 51 -14.21 7.01 -15.54
N PRO A 52 -15.35 7.73 -15.53
CA PRO A 52 -16.64 7.16 -15.89
C PRO A 52 -16.63 6.54 -17.29
N GLN A 53 -17.07 5.30 -17.38
CA GLN A 53 -17.16 4.56 -18.64
C GLN A 53 -18.58 4.72 -19.22
N ALA A 54 -18.67 5.15 -20.49
CA ALA A 54 -19.94 5.39 -21.17
C ALA A 54 -19.89 4.92 -22.65
N TYR A 55 -19.76 3.60 -22.86
CA TYR A 55 -19.71 2.99 -24.20
C TYR A 55 -21.05 2.41 -24.69
N GLY A 56 -22.15 2.56 -23.93
CA GLY A 56 -23.50 2.12 -24.31
C GLY A 56 -23.76 0.61 -24.15
N ASP A 57 -24.86 0.12 -24.75
CA ASP A 57 -25.37 -1.26 -24.55
C ASP A 57 -24.55 -2.35 -25.28
N SER A 58 -23.64 -1.96 -26.18
CA SER A 58 -22.78 -2.90 -26.91
C SER A 58 -21.41 -2.30 -27.15
N LEU A 59 -20.36 -3.09 -26.97
CA LEU A 59 -18.97 -2.68 -27.18
C LEU A 59 -18.37 -3.46 -28.34
N SER A 60 -18.01 -2.76 -29.42
CA SER A 60 -17.26 -3.36 -30.53
C SER A 60 -15.79 -3.50 -30.16
N GLY A 61 -15.27 -4.74 -30.21
CA GLY A 61 -13.85 -5.00 -29.95
C GLY A 61 -12.91 -4.27 -30.92
N PHE A 62 -13.29 -4.16 -32.20
CA PHE A 62 -12.53 -3.39 -33.19
C PHE A 62 -12.46 -1.90 -32.84
N TRP A 63 -13.59 -1.33 -32.38
CA TRP A 63 -13.62 0.06 -31.92
C TRP A 63 -12.76 0.24 -30.68
N ALA A 64 -12.87 -0.64 -29.68
CA ALA A 64 -12.07 -0.55 -28.46
C ALA A 64 -10.56 -0.65 -28.74
N SER A 65 -10.15 -1.50 -29.68
CA SER A 65 -8.75 -1.58 -30.13
C SER A 65 -8.30 -0.29 -30.82
N PHE A 66 -9.13 0.29 -31.70
CA PHE A 66 -8.79 1.54 -32.38
C PHE A 66 -8.76 2.74 -31.42
N ASN A 67 -9.71 2.81 -30.48
CA ASN A 67 -9.77 3.84 -29.44
C ASN A 67 -8.51 3.83 -28.57
N ARG A 68 -7.98 2.63 -28.26
CA ARG A 68 -6.74 2.45 -27.50
C ARG A 68 -5.53 3.12 -28.16
N TRP A 69 -5.50 3.15 -29.50
CA TRP A 69 -4.40 3.72 -30.27
C TRP A 69 -4.64 5.17 -30.70
N ASN A 70 -5.81 5.73 -30.43
CA ASN A 70 -6.15 7.11 -30.78
C ASN A 70 -5.97 8.04 -29.57
N PRO A 71 -4.85 8.78 -29.46
CA PRO A 71 -4.61 9.70 -28.34
C PRO A 71 -5.54 10.92 -28.34
N PHE A 72 -6.32 11.14 -29.40
CA PHE A 72 -7.27 12.26 -29.51
C PHE A 72 -8.71 11.84 -29.25
N SER A 73 -8.96 10.60 -28.80
CA SER A 73 -10.33 10.18 -28.51
C SER A 73 -10.89 10.87 -27.26
N ALA A 74 -12.14 11.32 -27.35
CA ALA A 74 -12.89 11.85 -26.21
C ALA A 74 -13.47 10.73 -25.30
N PHE A 75 -13.37 9.46 -25.73
CA PHE A 75 -13.89 8.32 -24.97
C PHE A 75 -12.76 7.63 -24.19
N PRO A 76 -12.90 7.49 -22.86
CA PRO A 76 -11.99 6.66 -22.07
C PRO A 76 -11.90 5.25 -22.63
N ASN A 77 -10.73 4.64 -22.52
CA ASN A 77 -10.57 3.26 -22.93
C ASN A 77 -11.31 2.34 -21.96
N PRO A 78 -12.15 1.41 -22.47
CA PRO A 78 -12.75 0.39 -21.63
C PRO A 78 -11.65 -0.43 -20.92
N PRO A 79 -11.82 -0.75 -19.63
CA PRO A 79 -10.80 -1.47 -18.89
C PRO A 79 -10.60 -2.88 -19.44
N THR A 80 -9.37 -3.37 -19.38
CA THR A 80 -9.04 -4.74 -19.80
C THR A 80 -9.55 -5.76 -18.78
N LEU A 81 -9.68 -7.03 -19.18
CA LEU A 81 -10.04 -8.11 -18.24
C LEU A 81 -9.07 -8.17 -17.05
N SER A 82 -7.77 -7.98 -17.31
CA SER A 82 -6.74 -7.97 -16.27
C SER A 82 -6.90 -6.79 -15.30
N GLU A 83 -7.25 -5.60 -15.79
CA GLU A 83 -7.54 -4.43 -14.95
C GLU A 83 -8.80 -4.66 -14.10
N ILE A 84 -9.87 -5.20 -14.69
CA ILE A 84 -11.09 -5.55 -13.97
C ILE A 84 -10.79 -6.56 -12.87
N GLN A 85 -10.04 -7.63 -13.19
CA GLN A 85 -9.65 -8.65 -12.20
C GLN A 85 -8.78 -8.06 -11.09
N GLY A 86 -7.83 -7.17 -11.42
CA GLY A 86 -7.01 -6.47 -10.43
C GLY A 86 -7.86 -5.66 -9.45
N ARG A 87 -8.78 -4.85 -9.97
CA ARG A 87 -9.70 -4.04 -9.15
C ARG A 87 -10.60 -4.90 -8.26
N LEU A 88 -11.18 -5.96 -8.82
CA LEU A 88 -12.02 -6.90 -8.07
C LEU A 88 -11.25 -7.62 -6.96
N ALA A 89 -9.97 -7.90 -7.17
CA ALA A 89 -9.17 -8.61 -6.19
C ALA A 89 -8.98 -7.79 -4.91
N TYR A 90 -8.83 -6.47 -5.02
CA TYR A 90 -8.56 -5.58 -3.88
C TYR A 90 -9.78 -4.79 -3.38
N VAL A 91 -10.97 -4.99 -3.96
CA VAL A 91 -12.16 -4.21 -3.63
C VAL A 91 -12.53 -4.24 -2.15
N SER A 92 -12.35 -5.39 -1.48
CA SER A 92 -12.60 -5.54 -0.04
C SER A 92 -11.64 -4.74 0.84
N SER A 93 -10.43 -4.47 0.35
CA SER A 93 -9.39 -3.75 1.10
C SER A 93 -9.58 -2.23 1.10
N ILE A 94 -10.43 -1.68 0.21
CA ILE A 94 -10.67 -0.23 0.10
C ILE A 94 -11.27 0.31 1.40
N ASP A 95 -12.27 -0.38 1.94
CA ASP A 95 -12.95 0.01 3.18
C ASP A 95 -12.00 -0.05 4.41
N ALA A 96 -11.08 -1.03 4.43
CA ALA A 96 -10.01 -1.08 5.43
C ALA A 96 -9.03 0.09 5.30
N LEU A 97 -8.63 0.44 4.08
CA LEU A 97 -7.78 1.60 3.77
C LEU A 97 -8.44 2.92 4.18
N GLU A 98 -9.72 3.11 3.91
CA GLU A 98 -10.45 4.33 4.30
C GLU A 98 -10.51 4.48 5.82
N ARG A 99 -10.83 3.39 6.54
CA ARG A 99 -10.77 3.39 8.01
C ARG A 99 -9.38 3.66 8.56
N ALA A 100 -8.35 3.12 7.92
CA ALA A 100 -6.97 3.33 8.33
C ALA A 100 -6.61 4.83 8.35
N LYS A 101 -7.07 5.60 7.36
CA LYS A 101 -6.83 7.05 7.26
C LYS A 101 -7.45 7.85 8.40
N THR A 102 -8.59 7.40 8.94
CA THR A 102 -9.31 8.10 10.02
C THR A 102 -9.01 7.53 11.41
N THR A 103 -8.17 6.50 11.52
CA THR A 103 -7.91 5.83 12.79
C THR A 103 -7.03 6.71 13.71
N PRO A 104 -7.42 6.96 14.97
CA PRO A 104 -6.60 7.76 15.89
C PRO A 104 -5.21 7.17 16.12
N GLY A 105 -4.18 8.01 16.05
CA GLY A 105 -2.78 7.58 16.16
C GLY A 105 -2.26 6.84 14.92
N CYS A 106 -3.02 6.79 13.84
CA CYS A 106 -2.53 6.38 12.53
C CYS A 106 -1.97 7.60 11.79
N LEU A 107 -0.68 7.55 11.50
CA LEU A 107 0.02 8.46 10.62
C LEU A 107 0.03 7.80 9.24
N TYR A 108 -0.78 8.31 8.32
CA TYR A 108 -0.88 7.80 6.96
C TYR A 108 0.14 8.48 6.05
N LEU A 109 0.92 7.68 5.34
CA LEU A 109 1.98 8.07 4.42
C LEU A 109 1.66 7.51 3.05
N ARG A 110 1.78 8.33 2.02
CA ARG A 110 1.63 7.89 0.63
C ARG A 110 2.74 8.49 -0.22
N PRO A 111 3.86 7.78 -0.41
CA PRO A 111 4.94 8.22 -1.28
C PRO A 111 4.47 8.37 -2.73
N PRO A 112 5.09 9.27 -3.53
CA PRO A 112 4.70 9.48 -4.92
C PRO A 112 5.23 8.37 -5.82
N ILE A 113 4.55 7.22 -5.83
CA ILE A 113 4.94 6.01 -6.58
C ILE A 113 4.08 5.72 -7.82
N ASP A 114 3.14 6.62 -8.16
CA ASP A 114 2.16 6.45 -9.23
C ASP A 114 2.80 6.27 -10.63
N GLY A 115 4.06 6.70 -10.81
CA GLY A 115 4.82 6.53 -12.06
C GLY A 115 5.50 5.17 -12.23
N TYR A 116 5.38 4.27 -11.24
CA TYR A 116 6.04 2.96 -11.26
C TYR A 116 5.03 1.83 -11.39
N GLY A 117 5.28 0.91 -12.31
CA GLY A 117 4.48 -0.31 -12.42
C GLY A 117 4.82 -1.31 -11.31
N THR A 118 3.84 -2.13 -10.90
CA THR A 118 3.99 -3.14 -9.84
C THR A 118 5.15 -4.11 -10.07
N LEU A 119 5.50 -4.41 -11.33
CA LEU A 119 6.55 -5.36 -11.72
C LEU A 119 7.80 -4.67 -12.31
N GLU A 120 7.98 -3.36 -12.14
CA GLU A 120 9.12 -2.60 -12.66
C GLU A 120 10.38 -2.70 -11.77
N PHE A 121 10.84 -3.93 -11.50
CA PHE A 121 12.00 -4.18 -10.63
C PHE A 121 13.31 -3.50 -11.09
N ALA A 122 13.43 -3.21 -12.38
CA ALA A 122 14.61 -2.53 -12.94
C ALA A 122 14.81 -1.10 -12.41
N LYS A 123 13.75 -0.46 -11.90
CA LYS A 123 13.78 0.90 -11.32
C LYS A 123 13.98 0.89 -9.80
N PHE A 124 14.46 -0.21 -9.22
CA PHE A 124 14.60 -0.37 -7.77
C PHE A 124 15.32 0.80 -7.09
N ASP A 125 16.51 1.18 -7.57
CA ASP A 125 17.31 2.24 -6.95
C ASP A 125 16.58 3.58 -6.96
N GLU A 126 15.86 3.88 -8.04
CA GLU A 126 15.06 5.11 -8.17
C GLU A 126 13.89 5.10 -7.17
N ILE A 127 13.11 4.02 -7.14
CA ILE A 127 11.95 3.85 -6.23
C ILE A 127 12.41 3.93 -4.77
N TYR A 128 13.55 3.31 -4.45
CA TYR A 128 14.14 3.36 -3.13
C TYR A 128 14.47 4.80 -2.70
N GLN A 129 15.10 5.59 -3.59
CA GLN A 129 15.44 6.98 -3.29
C GLN A 129 14.18 7.85 -3.12
N VAL A 130 13.14 7.62 -3.92
CA VAL A 130 11.84 8.29 -3.78
C VAL A 130 11.25 8.05 -2.39
N GLY A 131 11.17 6.78 -1.96
CA GLY A 131 10.67 6.42 -0.64
C GLY A 131 11.52 6.99 0.50
N TYR A 132 12.85 6.93 0.35
CA TYR A 132 13.79 7.45 1.35
C TYR A 132 13.63 8.96 1.57
N LYS A 133 13.65 9.75 0.48
CA LYS A 133 13.49 11.20 0.53
C LYS A 133 12.13 11.58 1.13
N TYR A 134 11.05 10.94 0.68
CA TYR A 134 9.71 11.17 1.20
C TYR A 134 9.64 10.91 2.72
N GLY A 135 10.21 9.80 3.18
CA GLY A 135 10.25 9.45 4.61
C GLY A 135 11.02 10.47 5.44
N GLN A 136 12.17 10.95 4.95
CA GLN A 136 12.95 11.97 5.63
C GLN A 136 12.17 13.29 5.78
N GLU A 137 11.56 13.77 4.69
CA GLU A 137 10.77 15.00 4.70
C GLU A 137 9.54 14.87 5.61
N PHE A 138 8.85 13.74 5.58
CA PHE A 138 7.70 13.47 6.43
C PHE A 138 8.07 13.46 7.92
N LEU A 139 9.15 12.77 8.29
CA LEU A 139 9.61 12.72 9.68
C LEU A 139 10.13 14.08 10.17
N ALA A 140 10.81 14.84 9.30
CA ALA A 140 11.24 16.20 9.62
C ALA A 140 10.03 17.11 9.92
N LYS A 141 8.99 17.05 9.06
CA LYS A 141 7.74 17.77 9.27
C LYS A 141 7.09 17.42 10.62
N LEU A 142 6.97 16.14 10.94
CA LEU A 142 6.39 15.70 12.22
C LEU A 142 7.19 16.17 13.44
N ARG A 143 8.52 16.20 13.33
CA ARG A 143 9.39 16.74 14.38
C ARG A 143 9.15 18.22 14.57
N ASP A 144 9.08 18.98 13.48
CA ASP A 144 8.92 20.44 13.51
C ASP A 144 7.52 20.83 14.03
N GLU A 145 6.50 20.00 13.78
CA GLU A 145 5.14 20.16 14.32
C GLU A 145 5.02 19.65 15.78
N GLY A 146 6.07 19.03 16.35
CA GLY A 146 6.08 18.51 17.73
C GLY A 146 5.17 17.30 17.96
N VAL A 147 4.65 16.69 16.90
CA VAL A 147 3.76 15.51 16.92
C VAL A 147 4.50 14.20 16.69
N LEU A 148 5.82 14.26 16.49
CA LEU A 148 6.62 13.05 16.38
C LEU A 148 6.52 12.26 17.70
N PRO A 149 6.02 11.01 17.67
CA PRO A 149 5.75 10.20 18.87
C PRO A 149 7.03 9.72 19.58
N VAL A 150 8.20 10.04 19.02
CA VAL A 150 9.49 9.69 19.58
C VAL A 150 9.83 10.77 20.60
N MET A 151 9.66 10.46 21.89
CA MET A 151 10.43 11.19 22.91
C MET A 151 11.90 11.09 22.50
N GLU A 152 12.58 12.21 22.29
CA GLU A 152 14.05 12.20 22.21
C GLU A 152 14.56 11.55 23.50
N GLU A 153 14.87 10.26 23.45
CA GLU A 153 15.50 9.57 24.57
C GLU A 153 16.85 10.26 24.77
N THR A 154 16.95 11.05 25.85
CA THR A 154 18.23 11.57 26.33
C THR A 154 19.18 10.39 26.49
N GLU A 155 20.47 10.56 26.16
CA GLU A 155 21.49 9.48 26.24
C GLU A 155 21.47 8.73 27.59
N GLU A 156 21.08 9.41 28.67
CA GLU A 156 20.85 8.81 30.00
C GLU A 156 19.75 7.74 30.04
N ARG A 157 18.58 7.99 29.40
CA ARG A 157 17.49 6.99 29.33
C ARG A 157 17.87 5.79 28.48
N LYS A 158 18.64 6.01 27.41
CA LYS A 158 19.17 4.97 26.53
C LYS A 158 20.13 4.04 27.27
N ASN A 159 20.98 4.60 28.13
CA ASN A 159 21.91 3.84 28.98
C ASN A 159 21.19 3.06 30.08
N LEU A 160 20.17 3.65 30.73
CA LEU A 160 19.33 2.96 31.72
C LEU A 160 18.55 1.77 31.13
N ARG A 161 18.05 1.90 29.90
CA ARG A 161 17.31 0.83 29.24
C ARG A 161 18.22 -0.32 28.80
N ARG A 162 19.46 -0.02 28.37
CA ARG A 162 20.49 -1.02 28.07
C ARG A 162 20.93 -1.82 29.30
N THR A 163 20.95 -1.22 30.49
CA THR A 163 21.26 -1.94 31.73
C THR A 163 20.10 -2.77 32.27
N MET A 164 18.85 -2.38 31.95
CA MET A 164 17.64 -3.08 32.38
C MET A 164 17.12 -4.15 31.41
N ALA A 165 17.63 -4.22 30.19
CA ALA A 165 17.22 -5.25 29.22
C ALA A 165 17.68 -6.64 29.70
N PRO A 166 16.76 -7.60 29.96
CA PRO A 166 17.15 -8.95 30.31
C PRO A 166 17.93 -9.56 29.14
N ARG A 167 19.16 -10.00 29.42
CA ARG A 167 19.95 -10.76 28.45
C ARG A 167 19.16 -12.01 28.10
N ARG A 168 18.59 -12.07 26.89
CA ARG A 168 18.01 -13.30 26.36
C ARG A 168 19.09 -14.38 26.44
N ALA A 169 18.89 -15.37 27.30
CA ALA A 169 19.70 -16.58 27.28
C ALA A 169 19.39 -17.29 25.96
N SER A 170 20.39 -17.39 25.10
CA SER A 170 20.36 -18.27 23.94
C SER A 170 20.18 -19.70 24.44
N ILE A 171 19.14 -20.39 23.97
CA ILE A 171 19.02 -21.85 24.02
C ILE A 171 19.38 -22.34 22.62
#